data_AF-A0A7J4JZB3-F1
#
_entry.id   AF-A0A7J4JZB3-F1
#
_cell.length_a   1.000
_cell.length_b   1.000
_cell.length_c   1.000
_cell.angle_alpha   90.00
_cell.angle_beta   90.00
_cell.angle_gamma   90.00
#
_symmetry.space_group_name_H-M   'P 1'
#
loop_
_entity.id
_entity.type
_entity.pdbx_description
1 polymer ?
#
loop_
_entity_poly.entity_id
_entity_poly.type
_entity_poly.pdbx_seq_one_letter_code
_entity_poly.pdbx_strand_id
1 'polypeptide(L)'
;MARRLLNKALEKSNASKTLPPFVDADKILQELSEHWGFLQWSFKRIILPIVVFYIIIGLLAGEVVFGALFISLLAFLYANFLPDLDSFFPKEGKKAGWIKKRLALFFTPVFIYYILSQKIKPLSLGSEKAFHSRKALLEFSVFLFVFGLLIYWSFLNAFFLALFGFLGFLTHLLVDKQLRF
;
A
#
# COMPACT_ATOMS: atom_id res chain seq x y z
N MET A 1 -16.75 12.99 10.50
CA MET A 1 -16.74 13.65 9.18
C MET A 1 -16.35 12.67 8.07
N ALA A 2 -15.19 11.99 8.15
CA ALA A 2 -14.74 10.99 7.16
C ALA A 2 -15.77 9.88 6.85
N ARG A 3 -16.31 9.21 7.89
CA ARG A 3 -17.35 8.17 7.72
C ARG A 3 -18.61 8.64 6.97
N ARG A 4 -19.04 9.90 7.19
CA ARG A 4 -20.17 10.49 6.45
C ARG A 4 -19.83 10.77 4.99
N LEU A 5 -18.62 11.26 4.69
CA LEU A 5 -18.18 11.51 3.31
C LEU A 5 -18.01 10.19 2.53
N LEU A 6 -17.52 9.15 3.21
CA LEU A 6 -17.31 7.82 2.66
C LEU A 6 -18.64 7.13 2.31
N ASN A 7 -19.61 7.13 3.22
CA ASN A 7 -20.95 6.57 2.97
C ASN A 7 -21.65 7.29 1.80
N LYS A 8 -21.50 8.62 1.73
CA LYS A 8 -22.06 9.43 0.64
C LYS A 8 -21.41 9.12 -0.71
N ALA A 9 -20.11 8.76 -0.73
CA ALA A 9 -19.41 8.38 -1.95
C ALA A 9 -19.89 7.01 -2.48
N LEU A 10 -20.20 6.07 -1.60
CA LEU A 10 -20.65 4.73 -1.96
C LEU A 10 -22.11 4.66 -2.40
N GLU A 11 -23.00 5.38 -1.71
CA GLU A 11 -24.39 5.57 -2.16
C GLU A 11 -24.41 6.15 -3.58
N LYS A 12 -23.48 7.06 -3.87
CA LYS A 12 -23.38 7.72 -5.17
C LYS A 12 -22.74 6.86 -6.25
N SER A 13 -21.89 5.89 -5.90
CA SER A 13 -21.06 5.18 -6.89
C SER A 13 -21.59 3.82 -7.36
N ASN A 14 -22.78 3.36 -6.93
CA ASN A 14 -23.27 2.01 -7.24
C ASN A 14 -22.21 0.91 -6.92
N ALA A 15 -21.29 1.16 -5.98
CA ALA A 15 -20.09 0.32 -5.79
C ALA A 15 -20.41 -1.15 -5.50
N SER A 16 -21.54 -1.41 -4.83
CA SER A 16 -21.98 -2.77 -4.51
C SER A 16 -22.31 -3.60 -5.75
N LYS A 17 -22.62 -2.98 -6.90
CA LYS A 17 -22.88 -3.68 -8.17
C LYS A 17 -21.62 -3.97 -9.00
N THR A 18 -20.52 -3.25 -8.75
CA THR A 18 -19.26 -3.37 -9.51
C THR A 18 -18.18 -4.17 -8.79
N LEU A 19 -18.32 -4.41 -7.49
CA LEU A 19 -17.38 -5.24 -6.73
C LEU A 19 -17.63 -6.74 -6.97
N PRO A 20 -16.57 -7.57 -7.05
CA PRO A 20 -16.72 -9.01 -7.10
C PRO A 20 -17.45 -9.54 -5.85
N PRO A 21 -18.24 -10.62 -5.95
CA PRO A 21 -19.10 -11.10 -4.85
C PRO A 21 -18.32 -11.60 -3.61
N PHE A 22 -17.01 -11.81 -3.72
CA PHE A 22 -16.14 -12.18 -2.60
C PHE A 22 -15.48 -10.97 -1.90
N VAL A 23 -15.69 -9.74 -2.41
CA VAL A 23 -15.18 -8.51 -1.80
C VAL A 23 -16.27 -7.89 -0.95
N ASP A 24 -16.02 -7.82 0.35
CA ASP A 24 -16.92 -7.19 1.32
C ASP A 24 -16.61 -5.69 1.42
N ALA A 25 -17.50 -4.87 0.85
CA ALA A 25 -17.36 -3.42 0.87
C ALA A 25 -17.40 -2.85 2.29
N ASP A 26 -18.29 -3.34 3.15
CA ASP A 26 -18.45 -2.81 4.51
C ASP A 26 -17.19 -3.06 5.34
N LYS A 27 -16.58 -4.23 5.15
CA LYS A 27 -15.31 -4.57 5.77
C LYS A 27 -14.17 -3.66 5.33
N ILE A 28 -14.02 -3.39 4.03
CA ILE A 28 -12.98 -2.47 3.51
C ILE A 28 -13.13 -1.09 4.14
N LEU A 29 -14.37 -0.61 4.29
CA LEU A 29 -14.62 0.72 4.86
C LEU A 29 -14.33 0.77 6.34
N GLN A 30 -14.64 -0.32 7.05
CA GLN A 30 -14.28 -0.46 8.44
C GLN A 30 -12.77 -0.41 8.61
N GLU A 31 -12.01 -1.24 7.88
CA GLU A 31 -10.54 -1.26 7.89
C GLU A 31 -9.99 0.15 7.56
N LEU A 32 -10.42 0.76 6.46
CA LEU A 32 -10.01 2.13 6.09
C LEU A 32 -10.25 3.15 7.21
N SER A 33 -11.39 3.06 7.91
CA SER A 33 -11.74 3.97 9.00
C SER A 33 -10.87 3.76 10.25
N GLU A 34 -10.48 2.52 10.52
CA GLU A 34 -9.61 2.14 11.63
C GLU A 34 -8.18 2.63 11.37
N HIS A 35 -7.66 2.44 10.16
CA HIS A 35 -6.31 2.89 9.80
C HIS A 35 -6.19 4.41 9.63
N TRP A 36 -7.28 5.11 9.29
CA TRP A 36 -7.24 6.55 9.01
C TRP A 36 -6.72 7.39 10.19
N GLY A 37 -7.16 7.09 11.42
CA GLY A 37 -6.73 7.84 12.60
C GLY A 37 -5.24 7.69 12.87
N PHE A 38 -4.72 6.47 12.75
CA PHE A 38 -3.31 6.18 12.95
C PHE A 38 -2.46 6.71 11.79
N LEU A 39 -2.96 6.66 10.55
CA LEU A 39 -2.34 7.26 9.38
C LEU A 39 -2.16 8.77 9.54
N GLN A 40 -3.19 9.48 10.03
CA GLN A 40 -3.08 10.92 10.31
C GLN A 40 -2.05 11.22 11.40
N TRP A 41 -1.99 10.38 12.43
CA TRP A 41 -1.02 10.51 13.51
C TRP A 41 0.42 10.27 13.01
N SER A 42 0.66 9.18 12.27
CA SER A 42 1.98 8.83 11.73
C SER A 42 2.43 9.85 10.69
N PHE A 43 1.51 10.34 9.85
CA PHE A 43 1.83 11.37 8.88
C PHE A 43 2.37 12.64 9.55
N LYS A 44 1.69 13.14 10.58
CA LYS A 44 2.09 14.38 11.27
C LYS A 44 3.37 14.22 12.09
N ARG A 45 3.55 13.07 12.75
CA ARG A 45 4.63 12.89 13.73
C ARG A 45 5.87 12.19 13.19
N ILE A 46 5.74 11.44 12.10
CA ILE A 46 6.83 10.64 11.52
C ILE A 46 7.13 11.12 10.12
N ILE A 47 6.13 11.12 9.23
CA ILE A 47 6.36 11.42 7.81
C ILE A 47 6.77 12.88 7.62
N LEU A 48 6.07 13.84 8.23
CA LEU A 48 6.37 15.26 8.04
C LEU A 48 7.81 15.64 8.47
N PRO A 49 8.34 15.22 9.64
CA PRO A 49 9.75 15.41 9.96
C PRO A 49 10.72 14.78 8.93
N ILE A 50 10.43 13.58 8.46
CA ILE A 50 11.26 12.89 7.45
C ILE A 50 11.22 13.64 6.11
N VAL A 51 10.08 14.22 5.72
CA VAL A 51 9.98 15.06 4.51
C VAL A 51 10.91 16.27 4.62
N VAL A 52 10.89 16.98 5.75
CA VAL A 52 11.78 18.14 5.95
C VAL A 52 13.24 17.72 5.90
N PHE A 53 13.59 16.62 6.57
CA PHE A 53 14.93 16.07 6.56
C PHE A 53 15.40 15.67 5.15
N TYR A 54 14.54 15.01 4.37
CA TYR A 54 14.83 14.61 3.01
C TYR A 54 15.09 15.82 2.11
N ILE A 55 14.28 16.89 2.22
CA ILE A 55 14.50 18.13 1.47
C ILE A 55 15.86 18.74 1.82
N ILE A 56 16.21 18.81 3.11
CA ILE A 56 17.50 19.35 3.56
C ILE A 56 18.66 18.53 2.98
N ILE A 57 18.62 17.20 3.06
CA ILE A 57 19.67 16.35 2.49
C ILE A 57 19.74 16.48 0.97
N GLY A 58 18.60 16.54 0.29
CA GLY A 58 18.54 16.78 -1.15
C GLY A 58 19.25 18.08 -1.55
N LEU A 59 18.99 19.17 -0.82
CA LEU A 59 19.67 20.44 -1.02
C LEU A 59 21.19 20.34 -0.79
N LEU A 60 21.62 19.68 0.29
CA LEU A 60 23.05 19.48 0.59
C LEU A 60 23.75 18.59 -0.45
N ALA A 61 23.03 17.62 -1.03
CA ALA A 61 23.52 16.74 -2.09
C ALA A 61 23.44 17.37 -3.49
N GLY A 62 22.83 18.54 -3.64
CA GLY A 62 22.58 19.17 -4.93
C GLY A 62 21.54 18.44 -5.79
N GLU A 63 20.68 17.62 -5.19
CA GLU A 63 19.66 16.84 -5.88
C GLU A 63 18.28 17.52 -5.84
N VAL A 64 17.56 17.51 -6.96
CA VAL A 64 16.17 17.97 -7.03
C VAL A 64 15.23 16.86 -6.57
N VAL A 65 14.81 16.90 -5.30
CA VAL A 65 14.07 15.80 -4.67
C VAL A 65 12.55 15.89 -4.73
N PHE A 66 11.98 17.03 -5.16
CA PHE A 66 10.52 17.27 -5.06
C PHE A 66 9.67 16.23 -5.82
N GLY A 67 10.09 15.85 -7.03
CA GLY A 67 9.39 14.82 -7.81
C GLY A 67 9.43 13.46 -7.12
N ALA A 68 10.62 13.04 -6.67
CA ALA A 68 10.80 11.80 -5.93
C ALA A 68 10.06 11.79 -4.58
N LEU A 69 10.03 12.92 -3.88
CA LEU A 69 9.27 13.13 -2.65
C LEU A 69 7.77 12.95 -2.88
N PHE A 70 7.20 13.55 -3.93
CA PHE A 70 5.79 13.38 -4.25
C PHE A 70 5.44 11.89 -4.47
N ILE A 71 6.25 11.17 -5.25
CA ILE A 71 6.06 9.74 -5.49
C ILE A 71 6.26 8.93 -4.20
N SER A 72 7.21 9.30 -3.35
CA SER A 72 7.45 8.65 -2.06
C SER A 72 6.25 8.80 -1.12
N LEU A 73 5.61 9.98 -1.08
CA LEU A 73 4.38 10.20 -0.32
C LEU A 73 3.21 9.35 -0.84
N LEU A 74 3.08 9.22 -2.17
CA LEU A 74 2.10 8.30 -2.76
C LEU A 74 2.40 6.85 -2.39
N ALA A 75 3.67 6.44 -2.40
CA ALA A 75 4.09 5.10 -1.99
C ALA A 75 3.77 4.84 -0.51
N PHE A 76 3.97 5.82 0.38
CA PHE A 76 3.56 5.72 1.78
C PHE A 76 2.06 5.48 1.93
N LEU A 77 1.23 6.31 1.28
CA LEU A 77 -0.23 6.16 1.35
C LEU A 77 -0.69 4.81 0.78
N TYR A 78 -0.16 4.44 -0.39
CA TYR A 78 -0.47 3.16 -1.02
C TYR A 78 -0.06 1.98 -0.14
N ALA A 79 1.16 1.98 0.38
CA ALA A 79 1.68 0.89 1.20
C ALA A 79 0.93 0.74 2.52
N ASN A 80 0.36 1.84 3.05
CA ASN A 80 -0.49 1.80 4.23
C ASN A 80 -1.81 1.06 4.00
N PHE A 81 -2.32 0.97 2.76
CA PHE A 81 -3.56 0.23 2.47
C PHE A 81 -3.28 -1.07 1.72
N LEU A 82 -2.05 -1.29 1.29
CA LEU A 82 -1.64 -2.47 0.54
C LEU A 82 -2.04 -3.79 1.23
N PRO A 83 -1.91 -3.95 2.55
CA PRO A 83 -2.34 -5.19 3.18
C PRO A 83 -3.86 -5.44 3.07
N ASP A 84 -4.70 -4.41 3.15
CA ASP A 84 -6.16 -4.54 2.99
C ASP A 84 -6.57 -4.93 1.57
N LEU A 85 -5.74 -4.59 0.58
CA LEU A 85 -5.95 -4.97 -0.81
C LEU A 85 -5.88 -6.50 -1.03
N ASP A 86 -5.40 -7.26 -0.04
CA ASP A 86 -5.48 -8.72 0.00
C ASP A 86 -6.95 -9.22 -0.10
N SER A 87 -7.92 -8.40 0.32
CA SER A 87 -9.37 -8.71 0.20
C SER A 87 -9.86 -8.84 -1.25
N PHE A 88 -9.15 -8.23 -2.22
CA PHE A 88 -9.48 -8.33 -3.65
C PHE A 88 -9.00 -9.65 -4.29
N PHE A 89 -8.32 -10.50 -3.53
CA PHE A 89 -7.85 -11.80 -3.99
C PHE A 89 -8.63 -12.93 -3.30
N PRO A 90 -9.20 -13.89 -4.05
CA PRO A 90 -9.90 -15.02 -3.46
C PRO A 90 -8.98 -15.85 -2.56
N LYS A 91 -9.53 -16.31 -1.44
CA LYS A 91 -8.83 -17.20 -0.51
C LYS A 91 -8.99 -18.68 -0.84
N GLU A 92 -9.97 -18.99 -1.68
CA GLU A 92 -10.30 -20.36 -2.08
C GLU A 92 -9.42 -20.80 -3.26
N GLY A 93 -8.87 -22.01 -3.18
CA GLY A 93 -8.07 -22.61 -4.24
C GLY A 93 -6.73 -23.20 -3.76
N LYS A 94 -6.01 -23.83 -4.70
CA LYS A 94 -4.67 -24.39 -4.45
C LYS A 94 -3.72 -23.28 -4.00
N LYS A 95 -2.82 -23.60 -3.06
CA LYS A 95 -1.77 -22.68 -2.60
C LYS A 95 -1.08 -22.02 -3.80
N ALA A 96 -1.16 -20.69 -3.86
CA ALA A 96 -0.48 -19.92 -4.89
C ALA A 96 1.04 -20.07 -4.76
N GLY A 97 1.72 -20.25 -5.89
CA GLY A 97 3.18 -20.21 -5.94
C GLY A 97 3.72 -18.87 -5.45
N TRP A 98 4.92 -18.87 -4.87
CA TRP A 98 5.56 -17.69 -4.29
C TRP A 98 5.73 -16.54 -5.29
N ILE A 99 6.02 -16.84 -6.56
CA ILE A 99 6.14 -15.85 -7.65
C ILE A 99 4.83 -15.08 -7.82
N LYS A 100 3.70 -15.79 -7.83
CA LYS A 100 2.37 -15.21 -8.00
C LYS A 100 2.04 -14.25 -6.86
N LYS A 101 2.36 -14.62 -5.61
CA LYS A 101 2.19 -13.75 -4.43
C LYS A 101 3.02 -12.47 -4.54
N ARG A 102 4.27 -12.58 -4.99
CA ARG A 102 5.17 -11.43 -5.16
C ARG A 102 4.72 -10.49 -6.28
N LEU A 103 4.32 -11.04 -7.43
CA LEU A 103 3.75 -10.23 -8.51
C LEU A 103 2.49 -9.49 -8.04
N ALA A 104 1.60 -10.19 -7.32
CA ALA A 104 0.41 -9.58 -6.75
C ALA A 104 0.75 -8.47 -5.77
N LEU A 105 1.77 -8.64 -4.92
CA LEU A 105 2.23 -7.64 -3.96
C LEU A 105 2.83 -6.38 -4.64
N PHE A 106 3.66 -6.57 -5.67
CA PHE A 106 4.35 -5.46 -6.33
C PHE A 106 3.45 -4.69 -7.31
N PHE A 107 2.47 -5.37 -7.90
CA PHE A 107 1.60 -4.82 -8.94
C PHE A 107 0.12 -4.88 -8.56
N THR A 108 -0.20 -4.76 -7.28
CA THR A 108 -1.58 -4.88 -6.77
C THR A 108 -2.58 -3.98 -7.51
N PRO A 109 -2.30 -2.68 -7.78
CA PRO A 109 -3.25 -1.81 -8.48
C PRO A 109 -3.54 -2.32 -9.89
N VAL A 110 -2.52 -2.86 -10.57
CA VAL A 110 -2.68 -3.45 -11.90
C VAL A 110 -3.60 -4.66 -11.81
N PHE A 111 -3.32 -5.60 -10.91
CA PHE A 111 -4.15 -6.79 -10.74
C PHE A 111 -5.60 -6.45 -10.38
N ILE A 112 -5.81 -5.53 -9.43
CA ILE A 112 -7.16 -5.08 -9.05
C ILE A 112 -7.87 -4.44 -10.25
N TYR A 113 -7.20 -3.57 -11.00
CA TYR A 113 -7.80 -2.96 -12.19
C TYR A 113 -8.27 -4.02 -13.20
N TYR A 114 -7.44 -5.02 -13.50
CA TYR A 114 -7.82 -6.09 -14.43
C TYR A 114 -8.91 -7.01 -13.87
N ILE A 115 -8.95 -7.26 -12.55
CA ILE A 115 -10.00 -8.02 -11.88
C ILE A 115 -11.34 -7.27 -11.95
N LEU A 116 -11.35 -5.99 -11.57
CA LEU A 116 -12.55 -5.14 -11.60
C LEU A 116 -13.07 -4.91 -13.03
N SER A 117 -12.16 -4.84 -14.00
CA SER A 117 -12.51 -4.75 -15.42
C SER A 117 -12.95 -6.09 -16.03
N GLN A 118 -13.02 -7.17 -15.24
CA GLN A 118 -13.36 -8.53 -15.67
C GLN A 118 -12.45 -9.08 -16.79
N LYS A 119 -11.27 -8.49 -16.98
CA LYS A 119 -10.30 -8.87 -18.02
C LYS A 119 -9.49 -10.11 -17.65
N ILE A 120 -9.36 -10.39 -16.35
CA ILE A 120 -8.73 -11.60 -15.84
C ILE A 120 -9.60 -12.25 -14.78
N LYS A 121 -9.46 -13.57 -14.62
CA LYS A 121 -10.05 -14.26 -13.47
C LYS A 121 -9.34 -13.85 -12.18
N PRO A 122 -10.07 -13.68 -11.07
CA PRO A 122 -9.49 -13.40 -9.77
C PRO A 122 -8.39 -14.40 -9.40
N LEU A 123 -7.25 -13.87 -8.98
CA LEU A 123 -6.07 -14.66 -8.68
C LEU A 123 -6.14 -15.15 -7.24
N SER A 124 -6.41 -16.43 -7.02
CA SER A 124 -6.31 -16.99 -5.67
C SER A 124 -4.87 -16.89 -5.16
N LEU A 125 -4.67 -16.29 -3.99
CA LEU A 125 -3.38 -16.18 -3.29
C LEU A 125 -3.24 -17.24 -2.16
N GLY A 126 -4.27 -18.08 -1.97
CA GLY A 126 -4.36 -19.05 -0.89
C GLY A 126 -5.03 -18.49 0.37
N SER A 127 -5.12 -19.33 1.41
CA SER A 127 -5.88 -19.03 2.64
C SER A 127 -5.15 -18.11 3.63
N GLU A 128 -3.85 -17.92 3.49
CA GLU A 128 -3.03 -17.06 4.35
C GLU A 128 -3.08 -15.61 3.86
N LYS A 129 -3.22 -14.64 4.78
CA LYS A 129 -3.18 -13.21 4.44
C LYS A 129 -1.81 -12.85 3.83
N ALA A 130 -1.69 -12.78 2.50
CA ALA A 130 -0.40 -12.82 1.83
C ALA A 130 0.44 -11.56 2.08
N PHE A 131 -0.23 -10.43 2.25
CA PHE A 131 0.39 -9.12 2.47
C PHE A 131 0.54 -8.77 3.96
N HIS A 132 0.00 -9.57 4.86
CA HIS A 132 0.01 -9.30 6.29
C HIS A 132 1.17 -10.04 6.98
N SER A 133 2.40 -9.70 6.58
CA SER A 133 3.59 -10.32 7.16
C SER A 133 4.81 -9.40 7.11
N ARG A 134 5.72 -9.57 8.08
CA ARG A 134 7.04 -8.91 8.07
C ARG A 134 7.84 -9.23 6.80
N LYS A 135 7.67 -10.44 6.27
CA LYS A 135 8.33 -10.85 5.03
C LYS A 135 7.82 -10.04 3.83
N ALA A 136 6.51 -9.84 3.71
CA ALA A 136 5.93 -9.02 2.65
C ALA A 136 6.38 -7.56 2.76
N LEU A 137 6.43 -7.00 3.96
CA LEU A 137 7.00 -5.66 4.24
C LEU A 137 8.43 -5.54 3.68
N LEU A 138 9.32 -6.49 4.02
CA LEU A 138 10.71 -6.46 3.57
C LEU A 138 10.83 -6.67 2.06
N GLU A 139 10.13 -7.64 1.49
CA GLU A 139 10.13 -7.91 0.05
C GLU A 139 9.65 -6.68 -0.75
N PHE A 140 8.57 -6.04 -0.30
CA PHE A 140 8.04 -4.81 -0.92
C PHE A 140 9.02 -3.64 -0.81
N SER A 141 9.67 -3.47 0.34
CA SER A 141 10.62 -2.37 0.56
C SER A 141 11.89 -2.52 -0.29
N VAL A 142 12.41 -3.74 -0.42
CA VAL A 142 13.54 -4.05 -1.32
C VAL A 142 13.13 -3.83 -2.77
N PHE A 143 11.92 -4.24 -3.16
CA PHE A 143 11.41 -3.98 -4.50
C PHE A 143 11.36 -2.47 -4.79
N LEU A 144 10.80 -1.65 -3.90
CA LEU A 144 10.76 -0.20 -4.07
C LEU A 144 12.14 0.43 -4.15
N PHE A 145 13.12 -0.08 -3.39
CA PHE A 145 14.50 0.40 -3.46
C PHE A 145 15.11 0.14 -4.83
N VAL A 146 15.04 -1.12 -5.30
CA VAL A 146 15.57 -1.50 -6.62
C VAL A 146 14.84 -0.74 -7.74
N PHE A 147 13.52 -0.63 -7.65
CA PHE A 147 12.71 0.11 -8.62
C PHE A 147 13.04 1.61 -8.62
N GLY A 148 13.25 2.19 -7.44
CA GLY A 148 13.68 3.57 -7.29
C GLY A 148 15.06 3.84 -7.90
N LEU A 149 16.00 2.91 -7.75
CA LEU A 149 17.32 3.02 -8.39
C LEU A 149 17.19 3.05 -9.92
N LEU A 150 16.31 2.21 -10.49
CA LEU A 150 16.08 2.16 -11.94
C LEU A 150 15.42 3.44 -12.48
N ILE A 151 14.50 4.05 -11.73
CA ILE A 151 13.79 5.25 -12.18
C ILE A 151 14.62 6.52 -11.99
N TYR A 152 15.21 6.69 -10.81
CA TYR A 152 15.81 7.95 -10.42
C TYR A 152 17.31 8.02 -10.67
N TRP A 153 17.98 6.88 -10.87
CA TRP A 153 19.45 6.80 -10.94
C TRP A 153 20.16 7.51 -9.77
N SER A 154 19.47 7.58 -8.62
CA SER A 154 19.94 8.26 -7.41
C SER A 154 19.68 7.35 -6.22
N PHE A 155 20.73 7.11 -5.43
CA PHE A 155 20.63 6.35 -4.21
C PHE A 155 19.70 7.05 -3.20
N LEU A 156 19.82 8.37 -3.08
CA LEU A 156 19.04 9.17 -2.14
C LEU A 156 17.53 9.03 -2.45
N ASN A 157 17.14 9.28 -3.70
CA ASN A 157 15.75 9.20 -4.13
C ASN A 157 15.18 7.77 -4.00
N ALA A 158 15.99 6.76 -4.35
CA ALA A 158 15.60 5.36 -4.21
C ALA A 158 15.43 4.92 -2.75
N PHE A 159 16.35 5.36 -1.87
CA PHE A 159 16.29 5.10 -0.44
C PHE A 159 15.02 5.70 0.18
N PHE A 160 14.71 6.96 -0.12
CA PHE A 160 13.51 7.60 0.41
C PHE A 160 12.22 7.01 -0.15
N LEU A 161 12.18 6.59 -1.41
CA LEU A 161 11.05 5.84 -1.95
C LEU A 161 10.79 4.55 -1.16
N ALA A 162 11.85 3.76 -0.92
CA ALA A 162 11.76 2.53 -0.15
C ALA A 162 11.38 2.79 1.31
N LEU A 163 11.96 3.81 1.94
CA LEU A 163 11.70 4.18 3.33
C LEU A 163 10.23 4.58 3.52
N PHE A 164 9.67 5.41 2.64
CA PHE A 164 8.28 5.84 2.74
C PHE A 164 7.32 4.66 2.53
N GLY A 165 7.58 3.79 1.55
CA GLY A 165 6.80 2.57 1.36
C GLY A 165 6.89 1.62 2.56
N PHE A 166 8.08 1.44 3.12
CA PHE A 166 8.31 0.67 4.35
C PHE A 166 7.48 1.24 5.51
N LEU A 167 7.53 2.55 5.74
CA LEU A 167 6.81 3.19 6.84
C LEU A 167 5.29 3.11 6.67
N GLY A 168 4.78 3.21 5.44
CA GLY A 168 3.35 3.06 5.17
C GLY A 168 2.88 1.65 5.53
N PHE A 169 3.58 0.65 5.03
CA PHE A 169 3.27 -0.75 5.31
C PHE A 169 3.46 -1.09 6.80
N LEU A 170 4.53 -0.60 7.42
CA LEU A 170 4.79 -0.76 8.85
C LEU A 170 3.65 -0.16 9.69
N THR A 171 3.17 1.03 9.31
CA THR A 171 2.05 1.72 9.96
C THR A 171 0.80 0.84 9.96
N HIS A 172 0.49 0.20 8.83
CA HIS A 172 -0.59 -0.78 8.73
C HIS A 172 -0.40 -1.94 9.73
N LEU A 173 0.74 -2.62 9.69
CA LEU A 173 1.00 -3.81 10.51
C LEU A 173 0.99 -3.53 12.01
N LEU A 174 1.32 -2.29 12.42
CA LEU A 174 1.24 -1.85 13.81
C LEU A 174 -0.22 -1.73 14.29
N VAL A 175 -1.11 -1.18 13.47
CA VAL A 175 -2.55 -1.09 13.79
C VAL A 175 -3.16 -2.48 13.92
N ASP A 176 -2.80 -3.38 13.00
CA ASP A 176 -3.29 -4.76 13.00
C ASP A 176 -2.66 -5.65 14.10
N LYS A 177 -1.79 -5.10 14.95
CA LYS A 177 -1.06 -5.81 16.02
C LYS A 177 -0.31 -7.06 15.55
N GLN A 178 0.08 -7.11 14.28
CA GLN A 178 0.80 -8.25 13.71
C GLN A 178 2.30 -8.22 14.00
N LEU A 179 2.77 -7.15 14.63
CA LEU A 179 4.13 -7.03 15.13
C LEU A 179 4.12 -7.30 16.63
N ARG A 180 4.17 -8.59 17.02
CA ARG A 180 4.58 -8.96 18.38
C ARG A 180 6.10 -8.97 18.41
N PHE A 181 6.70 -8.05 19.16
CA PHE A 181 8.12 -8.07 19.47
C PHE A 181 8.38 -9.04 20.62
#